data_AF-A0AAR2LU75-F1
#
_entry.id   AF-A0AAR2LU75-F1
#
_cell.length_a   1.000
_cell.length_b   1.000
_cell.length_c   1.000
_cell.angle_alpha   90.00
_cell.angle_beta   90.00
_cell.angle_gamma   90.00
#
_symmetry.space_group_name_H-M   'P 1'
#
loop_
_entity.id
_entity.type
_entity.pdbx_description
1 polymer ?
#
loop_
_entity_poly.entity_id
_entity_poly.type
_entity_poly.pdbx_seq_one_letter_code
_entity_poly.pdbx_strand_id
1 'polypeptide(L)'
;MNFIHLLSSEAVQLLTIHCLNVPVWATAASRPPSPNAVLFKAWNGQMIQAGGLIQPELLKDDCWMTDGRWHQTQFQFRTQDPNLLPIVDVLNLPSAKPGSNYHLEVGPVCFL
;
A
#
# COMPACT_ATOMS: atom_id res chain seq x y z
N MET A 1 -6.20 10.07 16.69
CA MET A 1 -5.73 8.95 17.51
C MET A 1 -4.63 9.44 18.46
N ASN A 2 -4.92 10.42 19.32
CA ASN A 2 -3.80 11.16 19.95
C ASN A 2 -3.16 10.40 21.11
N PHE A 3 -3.95 9.75 21.97
CA PHE A 3 -3.39 9.05 23.13
C PHE A 3 -2.57 7.82 22.75
N ILE A 4 -3.03 7.01 21.79
CA ILE A 4 -2.31 5.79 21.41
C ILE A 4 -1.00 6.10 20.69
N HIS A 5 -0.94 7.20 19.92
CA HIS A 5 0.32 7.65 19.31
C HIS A 5 1.36 8.11 20.34
N LEU A 6 0.91 8.72 21.46
CA LEU A 6 1.79 9.20 22.52
C LEU A 6 2.31 8.09 23.44
N LEU A 7 1.58 6.98 23.54
CA LEU A 7 1.88 5.88 24.46
C LEU A 7 2.59 4.69 23.79
N SER A 8 2.84 4.78 22.49
CA SER A 8 3.44 3.71 21.71
C SER A 8 4.78 4.14 21.12
N SER A 9 5.62 3.14 20.88
CA SER A 9 6.97 3.29 20.35
C SER A 9 7.09 2.77 18.92
N GLU A 10 6.17 1.89 18.51
CA GLU A 10 6.11 1.32 17.18
C GLU A 10 4.66 1.22 16.71
N ALA A 11 4.47 1.30 15.40
CA ALA A 11 3.20 1.00 14.76
C ALA A 11 3.42 0.13 13.52
N VAL A 12 2.50 -0.83 13.30
CA VAL A 12 2.48 -1.68 12.11
C VAL A 12 1.09 -1.76 11.50
N GLN A 13 1.00 -1.72 10.17
CA GLN A 13 -0.25 -1.92 9.43
C GLN A 13 0.03 -2.70 8.14
N LEU A 14 -0.89 -3.59 7.78
CA LEU A 14 -0.90 -4.31 6.51
C LEU A 14 -2.02 -3.78 5.62
N LEU A 15 -1.74 -3.63 4.33
CA LEU A 15 -2.72 -3.27 3.32
C LEU A 15 -2.53 -4.16 2.09
N THR A 16 -3.62 -4.78 1.64
CA THR A 16 -3.62 -5.65 0.46
C THR A 16 -4.47 -5.03 -0.62
N ILE A 17 -3.91 -4.92 -1.83
CA ILE A 17 -4.68 -4.58 -3.03
C ILE A 17 -4.84 -5.85 -3.85
N HIS A 18 -6.06 -6.36 -3.89
CA HIS A 18 -6.46 -7.42 -4.81
C HIS A 18 -6.72 -6.81 -6.18
N CYS A 19 -6.22 -7.43 -7.23
CA CYS A 19 -6.22 -6.89 -8.58
C CYS A 19 -6.59 -7.96 -9.60
N LEU A 20 -7.34 -7.56 -10.62
CA LEU A 20 -7.68 -8.37 -11.77
C LEU A 20 -7.26 -7.59 -13.02
N ASN A 21 -6.31 -8.15 -13.79
CA ASN A 21 -5.81 -7.56 -15.04
C ASN A 21 -5.37 -6.10 -14.92
N VAL A 22 -4.74 -5.72 -13.79
CA VAL A 22 -4.27 -4.35 -13.60
C VAL A 22 -3.10 -4.30 -12.62
N PRO A 23 -1.93 -3.77 -13.04
CA PRO A 23 -0.82 -3.54 -12.13
C PRO A 23 -1.12 -2.36 -11.21
N VAL A 24 -0.69 -2.46 -9.95
CA VAL A 24 -0.81 -1.39 -8.94
C VAL A 24 0.54 -0.89 -8.46
N TRP A 25 1.61 -1.64 -8.71
CA TRP A 25 2.97 -1.31 -8.27
C TRP A 25 3.97 -1.40 -9.44
N ALA A 26 4.53 -2.58 -9.72
CA ALA A 26 5.35 -2.82 -10.89
C ALA A 26 4.49 -3.30 -12.09
N THR A 27 5.00 -3.09 -13.31
CA THR A 27 4.33 -3.53 -14.55
C THR A 27 4.81 -4.89 -15.06
N ALA A 28 5.88 -5.46 -14.48
CA ALA A 28 6.34 -6.81 -14.76
C ALA A 28 7.15 -7.36 -13.58
N ALA A 29 7.36 -8.68 -13.58
CA ALA A 29 8.18 -9.37 -12.58
C ALA A 29 9.57 -8.73 -12.41
N SER A 30 9.98 -8.52 -11.16
CA SER A 30 11.29 -7.99 -10.78
C SER A 30 11.66 -6.65 -11.43
N ARG A 31 10.67 -5.88 -11.91
CA ARG A 31 10.86 -4.51 -12.37
C ARG A 31 10.75 -3.53 -11.21
N PRO A 32 11.36 -2.34 -11.32
CA PRO A 32 11.10 -1.27 -10.39
C PRO A 32 9.61 -0.86 -10.40
N PRO A 33 9.15 -0.17 -9.34
CA PRO A 33 7.80 0.39 -9.30
C PRO A 33 7.53 1.27 -10.53
N SER A 34 6.31 1.22 -11.05
CA SER A 34 5.91 2.04 -12.17
C SER A 34 5.76 3.51 -11.75
N PRO A 35 5.88 4.47 -12.68
CA PRO A 35 5.57 5.87 -12.39
C PRO A 35 4.13 6.10 -11.90
N ASN A 36 3.23 5.16 -12.22
CA ASN A 36 1.84 5.19 -11.81
C ASN A 36 1.56 4.21 -10.64
N ALA A 37 2.59 3.83 -9.88
CA ALA A 37 2.40 3.01 -8.69
C ALA A 37 1.51 3.73 -7.67
N VAL A 38 0.78 2.94 -6.89
CA VAL A 38 -0.02 3.46 -5.78
C VAL A 38 0.87 4.17 -4.77
N LEU A 39 0.31 5.20 -4.13
CA LEU A 39 0.97 5.96 -3.08
C LEU A 39 0.01 6.18 -1.91
N PHE A 40 0.57 6.19 -0.70
CA PHE A 40 -0.20 6.07 0.53
C PHE A 40 -0.07 7.35 1.35
N LYS A 41 -1.19 7.84 1.89
CA LYS A 41 -1.20 8.99 2.78
C LYS A 41 -1.20 8.51 4.23
N ALA A 42 -0.18 8.93 4.98
CA ALA A 42 -0.04 8.70 6.41
C ALA A 42 -1.00 9.59 7.24
N TRP A 43 -1.21 9.23 8.51
CA TRP A 43 -2.04 10.00 9.43
C TRP A 43 -1.59 11.45 9.60
N ASN A 44 -0.27 11.68 9.69
CA ASN A 44 0.31 13.03 9.76
C ASN A 44 0.32 13.79 8.41
N GLY A 45 -0.25 13.22 7.36
CA GLY A 45 -0.35 13.82 6.02
C GLY A 45 0.86 13.60 5.11
N GLN A 46 1.92 12.94 5.59
CA GLN A 46 3.06 12.58 4.73
C GLN A 46 2.67 11.53 3.68
N MET A 47 3.39 11.56 2.54
CA MET A 47 3.21 10.60 1.46
C MET A 47 4.27 9.51 1.52
N ILE A 48 3.82 8.25 1.51
CA ILE A 48 4.65 7.05 1.45
C ILE A 48 4.54 6.47 0.04
N GLN A 49 5.66 6.36 -0.67
CA GLN A 49 5.66 6.01 -2.10
C GLN A 49 6.98 5.37 -2.53
N ALA A 50 6.97 4.66 -3.66
CA ALA A 50 8.16 4.14 -4.30
C ALA A 50 9.24 5.23 -4.50
N GLY A 51 10.49 4.95 -4.11
CA GLY A 51 11.61 5.89 -4.27
C GLY A 51 11.54 7.14 -3.40
N GLY A 52 10.53 7.27 -2.53
CA GLY A 52 10.42 8.35 -1.56
C GLY A 52 11.40 8.18 -0.38
N LEU A 53 11.43 9.18 0.50
CA LEU A 53 12.15 9.11 1.78
C LEU A 53 11.61 7.98 2.66
N ILE A 54 10.29 7.79 2.64
CA ILE A 54 9.58 6.69 3.29
C ILE A 54 8.94 5.86 2.19
N GLN A 55 9.25 4.57 2.17
CA GLN A 55 8.76 3.62 1.19
C GLN A 55 8.00 2.50 1.90
N PRO A 56 6.95 1.95 1.28
CA PRO A 56 6.28 0.78 1.85
C PRO A 56 7.18 -0.45 1.69
N GLU A 57 7.12 -1.36 2.66
CA GLU A 57 7.71 -2.68 2.51
C GLU A 57 6.75 -3.56 1.69
N LEU A 58 7.26 -4.21 0.65
CA LEU A 58 6.48 -5.17 -0.13
C LEU A 58 6.65 -6.56 0.45
N LEU A 59 5.55 -7.16 0.91
CA LEU A 59 5.53 -8.59 1.24
C LEU A 59 5.31 -9.45 -0.01
N LYS A 60 4.57 -8.91 -0.99
CA LYS A 60 4.19 -9.61 -2.22
C LYS A 60 3.79 -8.63 -3.32
N ASP A 61 4.13 -8.91 -4.58
CA ASP A 61 3.60 -8.19 -5.76
C ASP A 61 3.37 -9.14 -6.94
N ASP A 62 2.12 -9.58 -7.12
CA ASP A 62 1.68 -10.40 -8.26
C ASP A 62 0.76 -9.62 -9.22
N CYS A 63 0.43 -8.36 -8.94
CA CYS A 63 -0.53 -7.59 -9.75
C CYS A 63 -0.04 -7.25 -11.17
N TRP A 64 1.25 -7.42 -11.44
CA TRP A 64 1.78 -7.34 -12.80
C TRP A 64 1.27 -8.46 -13.72
N MET A 65 0.72 -9.55 -13.17
CA MET A 65 0.12 -10.64 -13.95
C MET A 65 -1.28 -10.23 -14.45
N THR A 66 -1.45 -10.13 -15.77
CA THR A 66 -2.73 -9.80 -16.41
C THR A 66 -3.28 -11.00 -17.21
N ASP A 67 -3.47 -12.12 -16.52
CA ASP A 67 -3.83 -13.44 -17.08
C ASP A 67 -5.32 -13.80 -16.92
N GLY A 68 -6.17 -12.84 -16.53
CA GLY A 68 -7.58 -13.05 -16.26
C GLY A 68 -7.90 -13.60 -14.87
N ARG A 69 -6.92 -13.71 -13.97
CA ARG A 69 -7.10 -14.19 -12.60
C ARG A 69 -6.87 -13.07 -11.59
N TRP A 70 -7.43 -13.27 -10.39
CA TRP A 70 -7.18 -12.39 -9.26
C TRP A 70 -5.80 -12.64 -8.69
N HIS A 71 -5.06 -11.56 -8.49
CA HIS A 71 -3.75 -11.51 -7.86
C HIS A 71 -3.76 -10.45 -6.76
N GLN A 72 -2.62 -10.25 -6.10
CA GLN A 72 -2.51 -9.27 -5.03
C GLN A 72 -1.11 -8.66 -4.91
N THR A 73 -1.09 -7.42 -4.43
CA THR A 73 0.10 -6.75 -3.92
C THR A 73 -0.14 -6.45 -2.44
N GLN A 74 0.81 -6.83 -1.57
CA GLN A 74 0.71 -6.69 -0.12
C GLN A 74 1.79 -5.73 0.38
N PHE A 75 1.34 -4.70 1.09
CA PHE A 75 2.16 -3.62 1.62
C PHE A 75 2.18 -3.67 3.14
N GLN A 76 3.37 -3.77 3.74
CA GLN A 76 3.59 -3.61 5.17
C GLN A 76 4.14 -2.22 5.46
N PHE A 77 3.53 -1.53 6.41
CA PHE A 77 4.02 -0.28 6.95
C PHE A 77 4.45 -0.56 8.39
N ARG A 78 5.74 -0.44 8.67
CA ARG A 78 6.31 -0.56 10.02
C ARG A 78 7.14 0.69 10.32
N THR A 79 6.94 1.29 11.48
CA THR A 79 7.56 2.58 11.82
C THR A 79 7.76 2.73 13.33
N GLN A 80 8.85 3.40 13.72
CA GLN A 80 9.11 3.86 15.09
C GLN A 80 8.54 5.25 15.38
N ASP A 81 7.93 5.91 14.39
CA ASP A 81 7.10 7.10 14.58
C ASP A 81 5.62 6.71 14.43
N PRO A 82 4.87 6.54 15.54
CA PRO A 82 3.46 6.19 15.52
C PRO A 82 2.57 7.19 14.77
N ASN A 83 3.00 8.44 14.57
CA ASN A 83 2.19 9.45 13.88
C ASN A 83 2.08 9.23 12.37
N LEU A 84 2.89 8.32 11.80
CA LEU A 84 2.79 7.92 10.40
C LEU A 84 1.62 6.98 10.11
N LEU A 85 1.08 6.29 11.13
CA LEU A 85 -0.03 5.35 10.97
C LEU A 85 -1.27 5.82 11.73
N PRO A 86 -2.49 5.38 11.33
CA PRO A 86 -2.79 4.52 10.19
C PRO A 86 -2.61 5.21 8.83
N ILE A 87 -2.56 4.42 7.77
CA ILE A 87 -2.78 4.89 6.41
C ILE A 87 -4.22 5.38 6.29
N VAL A 88 -4.40 6.63 5.86
CA VAL A 88 -5.71 7.29 5.78
C VAL A 88 -6.23 7.40 4.35
N ASP A 89 -5.38 7.22 3.35
CA ASP A 89 -5.79 7.26 1.94
C ASP A 89 -4.85 6.44 1.05
N VAL A 90 -5.38 5.90 -0.05
CA VAL A 90 -4.64 5.21 -1.11
C VAL A 90 -4.91 5.93 -2.42
N LEU A 91 -3.88 6.60 -2.91
CA LEU A 91 -3.94 7.43 -4.10
C LEU A 91 -3.35 6.69 -5.30
N ASN A 92 -3.67 7.19 -6.49
CA ASN A 92 -3.23 6.60 -7.77
C ASN A 92 -3.72 5.14 -7.97
N LEU A 93 -4.86 4.80 -7.38
CA LEU A 93 -5.55 3.55 -7.68
C LEU A 93 -5.95 3.52 -9.16
N PRO A 94 -5.80 2.36 -9.83
CA PRO A 94 -6.07 2.28 -11.25
C PRO A 94 -7.54 2.54 -11.56
N SER A 95 -7.81 3.27 -12.66
CA SER A 95 -9.17 3.49 -13.12
C SER A 95 -9.80 2.18 -13.60
N ALA A 96 -11.09 1.98 -13.29
CA ALA A 96 -11.84 0.82 -13.77
C ALA A 96 -11.91 0.84 -15.31
N LYS A 97 -11.43 -0.23 -15.94
CA LYS A 97 -11.55 -0.50 -17.38
C LYS A 97 -12.35 -1.81 -17.55
N PRO A 98 -13.05 -2.01 -18.67
CA PRO A 98 -13.70 -3.29 -18.93
C PRO A 98 -12.70 -4.46 -18.79
N GLY A 99 -13.01 -5.41 -17.90
CA GLY A 99 -12.15 -6.57 -17.64
C GLY A 99 -11.02 -6.34 -16.62
N SER A 100 -10.87 -5.13 -16.08
CA SER A 100 -9.91 -4.79 -15.01
C SER A 100 -10.63 -4.30 -13.76
N ASN A 101 -10.30 -4.87 -12.61
CA ASN A 101 -10.89 -4.50 -11.31
C ASN A 101 -9.82 -4.49 -10.21
N TYR A 102 -10.14 -3.83 -9.10
CA TYR A 102 -9.38 -3.93 -7.88
C TYR A 102 -10.31 -3.97 -6.67
N HIS A 103 -9.81 -4.53 -5.56
CA HIS A 103 -10.46 -4.52 -4.27
C HIS A 103 -9.40 -4.22 -3.19
N LEU A 104 -9.72 -3.28 -2.31
CA LEU A 104 -8.84 -2.85 -1.24
C LEU A 104 -9.22 -3.55 0.06
N GLU A 105 -8.27 -4.25 0.66
CA GLU A 105 -8.37 -4.84 1.98
C GLU A 105 -7.44 -4.08 2.93
N VAL A 106 -8.04 -3.33 3.87
CA VAL A 106 -7.32 -2.50 4.83
C VAL A 106 -7.23 -3.26 6.15
N GLY A 107 -6.02 -3.73 6.48
CA GLY A 107 -5.75 -4.39 7.75
C GLY A 107 -5.78 -3.41 8.93
N PRO A 108 -5.97 -3.92 10.16
CA PRO A 108 -5.91 -3.10 11.36
C PRO A 108 -4.51 -2.50 11.53
N VAL A 109 -4.45 -1.33 12.14
CA VAL A 109 -3.21 -0.77 12.66
C VAL A 109 -2.97 -1.31 14.07
N CYS A 110 -1.77 -1.82 14.33
CA CYS A 110 -1.33 -2.30 15.63
C CYS A 110 -0.28 -1.34 16.19
N PHE A 111 -0.47 -0.88 17.42
CA PHE A 111 0.47 -0.04 18.15
C PHE A 111 1.10 -0.84 19.29
N LEU A 112 2.40 -0.67 19.50
CA LEU A 112 3.20 -1.35 20.53
C LEU A 112 3.85 -0.33 21.48
#